data_AF-A0A949YA40-F1
#
_entry.id   AF-A0A949YA40-F1
#
_cell.length_a   1.000
_cell.length_b   1.000
_cell.length_c   1.000
_cell.angle_alpha   90.00
_cell.angle_beta   90.00
_cell.angle_gamma   90.00
#
_symmetry.space_group_name_H-M   'P 1'
#
loop_
_entity.id
_entity.type
_entity.pdbx_description
1 polymer ?
#
loop_
_entity_poly.entity_id
_entity_poly.type
_entity_poly.pdbx_seq_one_letter_code
_entity_poly.pdbx_strand_id
1 'polypeptide(L)'
;MNTNEKGPRMDAKASPVEGCLACEAHEGSPPTELCTSLGTLARQALIAEAELTPKPGLVDRRGPGTHTDLSLDLMRRSAFAIEAFIRLMAFQSMNEQPSPRLRATLAATGRAAETAMLRVTNGSNTHKGAIWTLGLLAAAAAVGRDELPLVRGRDAASQFNFGAIAIARTASQIASFDVRNESAPKADVSDIAIAASERQLVRHSLGDVGTPNPKRRTPNAPLSHGQIVATKFGVTGARGEAINGFPDIIEVGLPVLRARRSANAPEPVARLDALVAIMSRLDDTCLLYRGGKLALQAAKQGAAAVLAAGGAGTPPGRKCLLALDRQLLELGVSPGGSADLLAGTLFLDAVERHQNSLTSVGAESL
;
A
#
# COMPACT_ATOMS: atom_id res chain seq x y z
N MET A 1 -70.44 -49.82 11.77
CA MET A 1 -70.50 -49.08 10.50
C MET A 1 -69.53 -49.73 9.53
N ASN A 2 -70.07 -50.42 8.52
CA ASN A 2 -69.45 -50.79 7.23
C ASN A 2 -68.66 -49.61 6.62
N THR A 3 -67.69 -49.68 5.71
CA THR A 3 -66.97 -50.66 4.83
C THR A 3 -65.96 -49.72 4.11
N ASN A 4 -64.80 -50.07 3.57
CA ASN A 4 -64.57 -50.96 2.44
C ASN A 4 -63.10 -50.81 2.00
N GLU A 5 -62.51 -51.90 1.51
CA GLU A 5 -61.26 -51.94 0.74
C GLU A 5 -61.38 -51.20 -0.60
N LYS A 6 -60.25 -50.76 -1.18
CA LYS A 6 -59.86 -50.96 -2.60
C LYS A 6 -58.47 -50.40 -2.91
N GLY A 7 -57.77 -51.15 -3.77
CA GLY A 7 -56.34 -51.04 -4.05
C GLY A 7 -55.92 -50.07 -5.19
N PRO A 8 -54.86 -50.41 -5.95
CA PRO A 8 -53.83 -49.47 -6.43
C PRO A 8 -54.06 -48.95 -7.86
N ARG A 9 -53.39 -47.82 -8.20
CA ARG A 9 -53.17 -47.23 -9.55
C ARG A 9 -52.41 -45.91 -9.32
N MET A 10 -51.51 -45.39 -10.14
CA MET A 10 -50.82 -45.79 -11.38
C MET A 10 -49.81 -44.66 -11.65
N ASP A 11 -48.73 -44.96 -12.37
CA ASP A 11 -47.62 -44.07 -12.70
C ASP A 11 -48.01 -42.75 -13.39
N ALA A 12 -47.30 -41.67 -13.06
CA ALA A 12 -47.15 -40.50 -13.91
C ALA A 12 -45.70 -39.99 -13.87
N LYS A 13 -44.99 -40.17 -14.99
CA LYS A 13 -43.68 -39.56 -15.29
C LYS A 13 -43.82 -38.03 -15.41
N ALA A 14 -42.92 -37.28 -14.76
CA ALA A 14 -42.48 -35.93 -15.15
C ALA A 14 -40.99 -35.82 -14.74
N SER A 15 -40.06 -35.95 -15.70
CA SER A 15 -39.38 -34.87 -16.44
C SER A 15 -38.25 -34.18 -15.63
N PRO A 16 -37.04 -34.01 -16.20
CA PRO A 16 -35.82 -33.70 -15.46
C PRO A 16 -35.73 -32.23 -15.02
N VAL A 17 -34.89 -32.05 -14.00
CA VAL A 17 -34.54 -30.80 -13.35
C VAL A 17 -33.72 -29.94 -14.31
N GLU A 18 -34.37 -28.97 -14.96
CA GLU A 18 -33.70 -27.79 -15.52
C GLU A 18 -34.46 -26.55 -15.03
N GLY A 19 -33.77 -25.73 -14.23
CA GLY A 19 -34.35 -24.57 -13.58
C GLY A 19 -33.25 -23.76 -12.93
N CYS A 20 -32.54 -23.01 -13.77
CA CYS A 20 -31.61 -21.95 -13.42
C CYS A 20 -32.23 -21.04 -12.35
N LEU A 21 -31.74 -21.08 -11.11
CA LEU A 21 -32.06 -20.09 -10.10
C LEU A 21 -30.98 -19.01 -10.13
N ALA A 22 -31.35 -17.92 -10.78
CA ALA A 22 -30.64 -16.67 -10.82
C ALA A 22 -30.25 -16.23 -9.41
N CYS A 23 -28.97 -15.88 -9.26
CA CYS A 23 -28.45 -15.19 -8.10
C CYS A 23 -29.04 -13.77 -8.13
N GLU A 24 -30.06 -13.50 -7.32
CA GLU A 24 -30.49 -12.13 -7.08
C GLU A 24 -29.34 -11.40 -6.38
N ALA A 25 -28.70 -10.50 -7.13
CA ALA A 25 -27.71 -9.59 -6.61
C ALA A 25 -28.39 -8.67 -5.59
N HIS A 26 -27.97 -8.78 -4.32
CA HIS A 26 -28.37 -7.82 -3.30
C HIS A 26 -27.76 -6.45 -3.63
N GLU A 27 -28.60 -5.56 -4.14
CA GLU A 27 -28.37 -4.11 -4.20
C GLU A 27 -28.33 -3.53 -2.77
N GLY A 28 -27.26 -2.81 -2.44
CA GLY A 28 -27.23 -1.81 -1.37
C GLY A 28 -26.44 -2.16 -0.09
N SER A 29 -25.25 -1.55 0.07
CA SER A 29 -24.81 -0.87 1.31
C SER A 29 -23.52 -0.05 1.01
N PRO A 30 -23.59 1.29 0.82
CA PRO A 30 -22.43 2.09 0.43
C PRO A 30 -21.75 2.74 1.66
N PRO A 31 -20.72 2.08 2.21
CA PRO A 31 -19.47 2.74 2.64
C PRO A 31 -18.20 1.94 2.27
N THR A 32 -18.30 1.04 1.29
CA THR A 32 -17.29 0.03 0.95
C THR A 32 -16.47 0.34 -0.31
N GLU A 33 -16.94 1.25 -1.17
CA GLU A 33 -16.29 1.55 -2.47
C GLU A 33 -14.97 2.31 -2.33
N LEU A 34 -14.92 3.39 -1.53
CA LEU A 34 -13.69 4.17 -1.34
C LEU A 34 -12.57 3.30 -0.76
N CYS A 35 -12.88 2.54 0.29
CA CYS A 35 -11.92 1.63 0.91
C CYS A 35 -11.42 0.58 -0.10
N THR A 36 -12.33 0.04 -0.91
CA THR A 36 -11.99 -0.90 -1.98
C THR A 36 -11.06 -0.26 -3.01
N SER A 37 -11.39 0.94 -3.50
CA SER A 37 -10.54 1.71 -4.41
C SER A 37 -9.16 1.97 -3.80
N LEU A 38 -9.07 2.41 -2.54
CA LEU A 38 -7.79 2.65 -1.87
C LEU A 38 -6.95 1.37 -1.78
N GLY A 39 -7.55 0.23 -1.44
CA GLY A 39 -6.87 -1.07 -1.46
C GLY A 39 -6.35 -1.44 -2.85
N THR A 40 -7.19 -1.33 -3.88
CA THR A 40 -6.82 -1.65 -5.27
C THR A 40 -5.73 -0.70 -5.81
N LEU A 41 -5.84 0.61 -5.54
CA LEU A 41 -4.83 1.60 -5.93
C LEU A 41 -3.49 1.33 -5.23
N ALA A 42 -3.50 0.92 -3.96
CA ALA A 42 -2.29 0.54 -3.24
C ALA A 42 -1.63 -0.69 -3.87
N ARG A 43 -2.40 -1.74 -4.20
CA ARG A 43 -1.86 -2.91 -4.92
C ARG A 43 -1.28 -2.51 -6.27
N GLN A 44 -1.99 -1.69 -7.05
CA GLN A 44 -1.51 -1.21 -8.35
C GLN A 44 -0.21 -0.43 -8.22
N ALA A 45 -0.08 0.41 -7.20
CA ALA A 45 1.14 1.16 -6.91
C ALA A 45 2.32 0.22 -6.57
N LEU A 46 2.11 -0.79 -5.73
CA LEU A 46 3.12 -1.80 -5.40
C LEU A 46 3.57 -2.60 -6.63
N ILE A 47 2.64 -3.03 -7.48
CA ILE A 47 2.97 -3.77 -8.71
C ILE A 47 3.71 -2.85 -9.69
N ALA A 48 3.24 -1.61 -9.87
CA ALA A 48 3.86 -0.64 -10.76
C ALA A 48 5.29 -0.27 -10.32
N GLU A 49 5.52 -0.17 -9.01
CA GLU A 49 6.85 -0.02 -8.40
C GLU A 49 7.72 -1.24 -8.68
N ALA A 50 7.24 -2.46 -8.40
CA ALA A 50 8.00 -3.69 -8.56
C ALA A 50 8.40 -3.95 -10.02
N GLU A 51 7.52 -3.61 -10.95
CA GLU A 51 7.71 -3.84 -12.37
C GLU A 51 8.52 -2.75 -13.09
N LEU A 52 8.76 -1.59 -12.47
CA LEU A 52 9.57 -0.54 -13.07
C LEU A 52 10.96 -1.09 -13.42
N THR A 53 11.53 -0.72 -14.57
CA THR A 53 12.81 -1.31 -15.04
C THR A 53 13.55 -0.32 -15.94
N PRO A 54 14.88 -0.14 -15.77
CA PRO A 54 15.74 -0.78 -14.77
C PRO A 54 15.62 -0.11 -13.39
N LYS A 55 15.50 -0.90 -12.30
CA LYS A 55 15.56 -0.37 -10.92
C LYS A 55 16.92 -0.67 -10.29
N PRO A 56 17.76 0.35 -10.02
CA PRO A 56 19.11 0.17 -9.52
C PRO A 56 19.18 -0.67 -8.24
N GLY A 57 19.84 -1.84 -8.31
CA GLY A 57 20.05 -2.76 -7.19
C GLY A 57 18.79 -3.45 -6.63
N LEU A 58 17.59 -3.11 -7.12
CA LEU A 58 16.31 -3.63 -6.65
C LEU A 58 15.81 -4.78 -7.53
N VAL A 59 14.79 -5.48 -7.03
CA VAL A 59 14.01 -6.44 -7.83
C VAL A 59 13.27 -5.70 -8.94
N ASP A 60 13.38 -6.21 -10.17
CA ASP A 60 12.69 -5.67 -11.35
C ASP A 60 12.46 -6.73 -12.46
N ARG A 61 12.08 -6.24 -13.65
CA ARG A 61 12.10 -6.90 -14.98
C ARG A 61 13.18 -7.96 -15.21
N ARG A 62 14.39 -7.62 -14.80
CA ARG A 62 15.65 -8.27 -15.19
C ARG A 62 16.08 -9.32 -14.18
N GLY A 63 15.57 -9.27 -12.96
CA GLY A 63 15.90 -10.26 -11.93
C GLY A 63 15.75 -9.74 -10.50
N PRO A 64 16.39 -10.41 -9.53
CA PRO A 64 16.21 -10.14 -8.10
C PRO A 64 17.05 -8.95 -7.58
N GLY A 65 17.84 -8.29 -8.42
CA GLY A 65 18.79 -7.27 -7.98
C GLY A 65 19.84 -7.86 -7.06
N THR A 66 20.06 -7.25 -5.89
CA THR A 66 21.01 -7.76 -4.88
C THR A 66 20.46 -8.86 -3.98
N HIS A 67 19.21 -9.27 -4.19
CA HIS A 67 18.55 -10.22 -3.33
C HIS A 67 18.75 -11.66 -3.81
N THR A 68 18.85 -12.60 -2.88
CA THR A 68 18.82 -14.05 -3.15
C THR A 68 17.47 -14.66 -2.78
N ASP A 69 16.66 -13.94 -2.01
CA ASP A 69 15.41 -14.37 -1.40
C ASP A 69 14.16 -13.74 -2.03
N LEU A 70 14.32 -12.87 -3.03
CA LEU A 70 13.23 -12.16 -3.69
C LEU A 70 13.14 -12.44 -5.19
N SER A 71 11.95 -12.32 -5.73
CA SER A 71 11.69 -12.34 -7.18
C SER A 71 10.50 -11.43 -7.50
N LEU A 72 10.37 -11.03 -8.78
CA LEU A 72 9.23 -10.20 -9.21
C LEU A 72 7.89 -10.89 -8.94
N ASP A 73 7.83 -12.22 -9.06
CA ASP A 73 6.62 -12.99 -8.75
C ASP A 73 6.25 -12.92 -7.26
N LEU A 74 7.23 -13.03 -6.36
CA LEU A 74 7.01 -12.85 -4.92
C LEU A 74 6.56 -11.41 -4.59
N MET A 75 7.12 -10.40 -5.27
CA MET A 75 6.68 -9.00 -5.12
C MET A 75 5.20 -8.83 -5.52
N ARG A 76 4.78 -9.44 -6.65
CA ARG A 76 3.38 -9.42 -7.08
C ARG A 76 2.46 -10.13 -6.08
N ARG A 77 2.81 -11.34 -5.62
CA ARG A 77 2.04 -12.07 -4.60
C ARG A 77 1.89 -11.28 -3.31
N SER A 78 2.98 -10.64 -2.87
CA SER A 78 3.00 -9.74 -1.71
C SER A 78 2.01 -8.58 -1.89
N ALA A 79 1.99 -7.92 -3.05
CA ALA A 79 1.05 -6.83 -3.34
C ALA A 79 -0.42 -7.26 -3.25
N PHE A 80 -0.77 -8.45 -3.75
CA PHE A 80 -2.11 -9.03 -3.61
C PHE A 80 -2.48 -9.32 -2.16
N ALA A 81 -1.55 -9.88 -1.37
CA ALA A 81 -1.82 -10.16 0.04
C ALA A 81 -2.02 -8.90 0.89
N ILE A 82 -1.34 -7.80 0.54
CA ILE A 82 -1.40 -6.53 1.28
C ILE A 82 -2.72 -5.77 1.02
N GLU A 83 -3.31 -5.89 -0.17
CA GLU A 83 -4.51 -5.15 -0.59
C GLU A 83 -5.63 -5.16 0.47
N ALA A 84 -5.99 -6.34 0.95
CA ALA A 84 -7.10 -6.51 1.90
C ALA A 84 -6.85 -5.78 3.23
N PHE A 85 -5.58 -5.67 3.66
CA PHE A 85 -5.23 -4.97 4.89
C PHE A 85 -5.21 -3.45 4.72
N ILE A 86 -4.81 -2.95 3.55
CA ILE A 86 -4.89 -1.51 3.25
C ILE A 86 -6.36 -1.07 3.19
N ARG A 87 -7.22 -1.89 2.58
CA ARG A 87 -8.67 -1.70 2.57
C ARG A 87 -9.24 -1.69 3.99
N LEU A 88 -8.82 -2.62 4.85
CA LEU A 88 -9.20 -2.66 6.26
C LEU A 88 -8.71 -1.42 7.03
N MET A 89 -7.50 -0.94 6.81
CA MET A 89 -6.99 0.29 7.43
C MET A 89 -7.79 1.53 7.03
N ALA A 90 -8.16 1.63 5.75
CA ALA A 90 -9.03 2.68 5.27
C ALA A 90 -10.40 2.62 5.95
N PHE A 91 -11.02 1.43 6.00
CA PHE A 91 -12.32 1.21 6.65
C PHE A 91 -12.29 1.56 8.14
N GLN A 92 -11.27 1.11 8.87
CA GLN A 92 -11.06 1.43 10.29
C GLN A 92 -10.84 2.92 10.57
N SER A 93 -10.56 3.73 9.54
CA SER A 93 -10.36 5.17 9.68
C SER A 93 -11.61 5.96 9.32
N MET A 94 -12.62 5.34 8.71
CA MET A 94 -13.89 5.99 8.41
C MET A 94 -14.58 6.41 9.72
N ASN A 95 -15.21 7.59 9.73
CA ASN A 95 -15.83 8.18 10.92
C ASN A 95 -14.91 8.37 12.15
N GLU A 96 -13.60 8.16 12.00
CA GLU A 96 -12.61 8.34 13.06
C GLU A 96 -11.84 9.64 12.85
N GLN A 97 -11.19 10.09 13.91
CA GLN A 97 -10.23 11.20 13.88
C GLN A 97 -8.84 10.68 14.30
N PRO A 98 -7.74 11.35 13.90
CA PRO A 98 -6.40 10.98 14.33
C PRO A 98 -6.33 10.92 15.87
N SER A 99 -6.07 9.73 16.40
CA SER A 99 -6.05 9.45 17.84
C SER A 99 -5.07 8.32 18.19
N PRO A 100 -4.65 8.18 19.46
CA PRO A 100 -3.86 7.04 19.92
C PRO A 100 -4.55 5.69 19.64
N ARG A 101 -5.88 5.63 19.82
CA ARG A 101 -6.69 4.44 19.53
C ARG A 101 -6.66 4.07 18.05
N LEU A 102 -6.93 5.02 17.15
CA LEU A 102 -6.86 4.77 15.71
C LEU A 102 -5.46 4.30 15.32
N ARG A 103 -4.43 5.00 15.80
CA ARG A 103 -3.03 4.65 15.52
C ARG A 103 -2.66 3.25 16.02
N ALA A 104 -3.14 2.83 17.19
CA ALA A 104 -2.94 1.47 17.72
C ALA A 104 -3.66 0.41 16.89
N THR A 105 -4.89 0.71 16.45
CA THR A 105 -5.70 -0.13 15.56
C THR A 105 -4.97 -0.37 14.24
N LEU A 106 -4.55 0.69 13.56
CA LEU A 106 -3.76 0.62 12.32
C LEU A 106 -2.44 -0.12 12.51
N ALA A 107 -1.79 0.02 13.68
CA ALA A 107 -0.58 -0.72 14.00
C ALA A 107 -0.81 -2.24 14.05
N ALA A 108 -1.92 -2.68 14.65
CA ALA A 108 -2.27 -4.08 14.73
C ALA A 108 -2.57 -4.66 13.34
N THR A 109 -3.37 -3.95 12.54
CA THR A 109 -3.66 -4.31 11.15
C THR A 109 -2.37 -4.37 10.31
N GLY A 110 -1.44 -3.44 10.51
CA GLY A 110 -0.16 -3.40 9.78
C GLY A 110 0.76 -4.57 10.12
N ARG A 111 0.80 -5.00 11.39
CA ARG A 111 1.51 -6.21 11.78
C ARG A 111 0.87 -7.47 11.18
N ALA A 112 -0.46 -7.52 11.13
CA ALA A 112 -1.17 -8.63 10.47
C ALA A 112 -0.89 -8.67 8.95
N ALA A 113 -0.81 -7.50 8.32
CA ALA A 113 -0.40 -7.37 6.92
C ALA A 113 1.03 -7.87 6.69
N GLU A 114 1.96 -7.52 7.60
CA GLU A 114 3.34 -8.03 7.56
C GLU A 114 3.37 -9.56 7.70
N THR A 115 2.61 -10.14 8.63
CA THR A 115 2.50 -11.61 8.77
C THR A 115 1.94 -12.26 7.50
N ALA A 116 0.89 -11.68 6.90
CA ALA A 116 0.32 -12.19 5.66
C ALA A 116 1.33 -12.12 4.50
N MET A 117 2.02 -10.99 4.38
CA MET A 117 3.08 -10.77 3.40
C MET A 117 4.18 -11.82 3.55
N LEU A 118 4.73 -12.01 4.76
CA LEU A 118 5.77 -13.01 5.04
C LEU A 118 5.31 -14.43 4.70
N ARG A 119 4.04 -14.77 4.98
CA ARG A 119 3.49 -16.09 4.68
C ARG A 119 3.49 -16.38 3.18
N VAL A 120 3.09 -15.42 2.35
CA VAL A 120 3.04 -15.61 0.89
C VAL A 120 4.40 -15.44 0.19
N THR A 121 5.41 -14.93 0.90
CA THR A 121 6.78 -14.73 0.41
C THR A 121 7.80 -15.70 1.01
N ASN A 122 7.36 -16.77 1.66
CA ASN A 122 8.25 -17.74 2.33
C ASN A 122 9.23 -17.10 3.34
N GLY A 123 8.78 -16.04 4.02
CA GLY A 123 9.57 -15.31 5.02
C GLY A 123 10.39 -14.14 4.47
N SER A 124 10.41 -13.91 3.15
CA SER A 124 11.18 -12.82 2.57
C SER A 124 10.53 -11.46 2.82
N ASN A 125 11.34 -10.49 3.20
CA ASN A 125 10.89 -9.13 3.49
C ASN A 125 10.77 -8.30 2.19
N THR A 126 9.56 -8.30 1.60
CA THR A 126 9.25 -7.61 0.33
C THR A 126 8.86 -6.14 0.54
N HIS A 127 7.66 -5.91 1.10
CA HIS A 127 6.97 -4.62 1.11
C HIS A 127 6.71 -4.10 2.53
N LYS A 128 7.53 -4.49 3.52
CA LYS A 128 7.27 -4.13 4.92
C LYS A 128 7.23 -2.61 5.16
N GLY A 129 8.11 -1.84 4.53
CA GLY A 129 8.07 -0.37 4.62
C GLY A 129 6.94 0.24 3.79
N ALA A 130 6.58 -0.37 2.66
CA ALA A 130 5.41 0.05 1.89
C ALA A 130 4.09 -0.19 2.65
N ILE A 131 3.95 -1.26 3.43
CA ILE A 131 2.76 -1.48 4.31
C ILE A 131 2.60 -0.29 5.27
N TRP A 132 3.69 0.17 5.87
CA TRP A 132 3.68 1.34 6.76
C TRP A 132 3.27 2.61 6.03
N THR A 133 3.91 2.88 4.88
CA THR A 133 3.68 4.09 4.08
C THR A 133 2.27 4.13 3.50
N LEU A 134 1.88 3.11 2.74
CA LEU A 134 0.57 3.02 2.08
C LEU A 134 -0.56 2.88 3.10
N GLY A 135 -0.33 2.16 4.21
CA GLY A 135 -1.34 2.01 5.26
C GLY A 135 -1.72 3.33 5.91
N LEU A 136 -0.74 4.17 6.24
CA LEU A 136 -0.99 5.50 6.81
C LEU A 136 -1.62 6.46 5.80
N LEU A 137 -1.16 6.45 4.54
CA LEU A 137 -1.72 7.30 3.49
C LEU A 137 -3.16 6.90 3.14
N ALA A 138 -3.46 5.61 3.07
CA ALA A 138 -4.82 5.11 2.82
C ALA A 138 -5.76 5.41 3.99
N ALA A 139 -5.32 5.19 5.24
CA ALA A 139 -6.05 5.59 6.43
C ALA A 139 -6.37 7.09 6.39
N ALA A 140 -5.36 7.93 6.16
CA ALA A 140 -5.51 9.37 6.09
C ALA A 140 -6.44 9.85 4.96
N ALA A 141 -6.50 9.13 3.83
CA ALA A 141 -7.43 9.43 2.74
C ALA A 141 -8.89 9.12 3.11
N ALA A 142 -9.12 8.24 4.09
CA ALA A 142 -10.45 7.81 4.55
C ALA A 142 -10.90 8.46 5.89
N VAL A 143 -9.99 9.05 6.66
CA VAL A 143 -10.27 9.72 7.95
C VAL A 143 -11.43 10.72 7.83
N GLY A 144 -12.35 10.67 8.80
CA GLY A 144 -13.44 11.65 8.95
C GLY A 144 -14.46 11.64 7.82
N ARG A 145 -14.53 10.58 7.00
CA ARG A 145 -15.55 10.43 5.97
C ARG A 145 -16.74 9.62 6.48
N ASP A 146 -17.93 10.19 6.27
CA ASP A 146 -19.21 9.57 6.60
C ASP A 146 -19.58 8.46 5.60
N GLU A 147 -20.34 7.48 6.11
CA GLU A 147 -20.93 6.40 5.32
C GLU A 147 -22.13 6.82 4.45
N LEU A 148 -22.53 8.10 4.48
CA LEU A 148 -23.72 8.53 3.77
C LEU A 148 -23.49 8.49 2.25
N PRO A 149 -24.45 7.95 1.47
CA PRO A 149 -24.30 7.83 0.02
C PRO A 149 -24.02 9.21 -0.57
N LEU A 150 -23.04 9.25 -1.49
CA LEU A 150 -22.75 10.37 -2.39
C LEU A 150 -24.08 11.01 -2.83
N VAL A 151 -24.47 12.10 -2.19
CA VAL A 151 -25.65 12.85 -2.63
C VAL A 151 -25.25 13.44 -3.99
N ARG A 152 -25.84 12.90 -5.06
CA ARG A 152 -25.74 13.47 -6.41
C ARG A 152 -26.38 14.85 -6.38
N GLY A 153 -25.56 15.86 -6.16
CA GLY A 153 -25.98 17.24 -6.01
C GLY A 153 -24.77 18.11 -5.68
N ARG A 154 -24.85 19.39 -6.08
CA ARG A 154 -23.78 20.39 -6.20
C ARG A 154 -22.82 20.62 -5.01
N ASP A 155 -23.00 19.92 -3.89
CA ASP A 155 -22.16 20.04 -2.68
C ASP A 155 -21.14 18.91 -2.49
N ALA A 156 -21.16 17.86 -3.33
CA ALA A 156 -20.19 16.76 -3.29
C ALA A 156 -18.74 17.27 -3.37
N ALA A 157 -18.46 18.28 -4.21
CA ALA A 157 -17.13 18.84 -4.38
C ALA A 157 -16.59 19.57 -3.12
N SER A 158 -17.45 19.98 -2.18
CA SER A 158 -17.04 20.68 -0.95
C SER A 158 -16.74 19.75 0.23
N GLN A 159 -17.23 18.50 0.18
CA GLN A 159 -16.90 17.45 1.17
C GLN A 159 -15.63 16.66 0.78
N PHE A 160 -15.22 16.72 -0.48
CA PHE A 160 -13.96 16.16 -0.96
C PHE A 160 -12.86 17.22 -0.92
N ASN A 161 -12.46 17.61 0.29
CA ASN A 161 -11.12 18.17 0.41
C ASN A 161 -10.09 17.06 0.10
N PHE A 162 -8.79 17.35 0.16
CA PHE A 162 -7.71 16.35 0.26
C PHE A 162 -6.92 15.99 -1.00
N GLY A 163 -6.21 16.97 -1.55
CA GLY A 163 -5.00 16.68 -2.35
C GLY A 163 -3.90 16.00 -1.50
N ALA A 164 -2.86 15.48 -2.17
CA ALA A 164 -1.78 14.70 -1.58
C ALA A 164 -1.18 15.32 -0.31
N ILE A 165 -1.04 16.65 -0.27
CA ILE A 165 -0.53 17.40 0.89
C ILE A 165 -1.41 17.20 2.13
N ALA A 166 -2.73 17.26 1.99
CA ALA A 166 -3.64 17.14 3.12
C ALA A 166 -3.75 15.69 3.60
N ILE A 167 -3.69 14.71 2.68
CA ILE A 167 -3.58 13.29 3.03
C ILE A 167 -2.29 13.07 3.83
N ALA A 168 -1.15 13.58 3.36
CA ALA A 168 0.12 13.41 4.05
C ALA A 168 0.16 14.12 5.43
N ARG A 169 -0.46 15.30 5.55
CA ARG A 169 -0.64 15.99 6.84
C ARG A 169 -1.45 15.17 7.83
N THR A 170 -2.56 14.58 7.38
CA THR A 170 -3.41 13.73 8.24
C THR A 170 -2.67 12.45 8.62
N ALA A 171 -1.91 11.86 7.69
CA ALA A 171 -1.06 10.71 7.98
C ALA A 171 0.03 11.04 9.03
N SER A 172 0.59 12.25 8.98
CA SER A 172 1.51 12.78 10.00
C SER A 172 0.89 12.89 11.38
N GLN A 173 -0.35 13.38 11.48
CA GLN A 173 -1.09 13.43 12.74
C GLN A 173 -1.28 12.03 13.32
N ILE A 174 -1.72 11.06 12.49
CA ILE A 174 -1.87 9.66 12.91
C ILE A 174 -0.51 9.11 13.39
N ALA A 175 0.55 9.29 12.60
CA ALA A 175 1.88 8.73 12.86
C ALA A 175 2.56 9.28 14.13
N SER A 176 2.18 10.50 14.54
CA SER A 176 2.74 11.19 15.70
C SER A 176 2.29 10.61 17.04
N PHE A 177 1.18 9.88 17.08
CA PHE A 177 0.73 9.23 18.32
C PHE A 177 1.61 8.04 18.70
N ASP A 178 1.91 7.94 20.00
CA ASP A 178 2.61 6.81 20.59
C ASP A 178 1.64 5.67 20.91
N VAL A 179 1.99 4.45 20.51
CA VAL A 179 1.19 3.24 20.72
C VAL A 179 1.63 2.42 21.93
N ARG A 180 2.68 2.83 22.65
CA ARG A 180 3.30 2.02 23.71
C ARG A 180 2.37 1.64 24.87
N ASN A 181 1.29 2.39 25.10
CA ASN A 181 0.36 2.20 26.22
C ASN A 181 -1.10 1.92 25.80
N GLU A 182 -1.38 1.82 24.50
CA GLU A 182 -2.76 1.64 24.01
C GLU A 182 -3.04 0.19 23.65
N SER A 183 -4.18 -0.32 24.12
CA SER A 183 -4.68 -1.64 23.72
C SER A 183 -5.32 -1.50 22.34
N ALA A 184 -4.80 -2.18 21.33
CA ALA A 184 -5.49 -2.23 20.05
C ALA A 184 -6.85 -2.94 20.23
N PRO A 185 -7.97 -2.34 19.81
CA PRO A 185 -9.26 -3.04 19.83
C PRO A 185 -9.19 -4.29 18.93
N LYS A 186 -10.05 -5.28 19.19
CA LYS A 186 -10.21 -6.40 18.27
C LYS A 186 -10.70 -5.84 16.93
N ALA A 187 -9.91 -6.08 15.88
CA ALA A 187 -10.32 -5.68 14.54
C ALA A 187 -11.51 -6.54 14.12
N ASP A 188 -12.64 -5.88 13.82
CA ASP A 188 -13.76 -6.54 13.17
C ASP A 188 -13.62 -6.41 11.65
N VAL A 189 -13.90 -7.51 10.96
CA VAL A 189 -13.84 -7.64 9.50
C VAL A 189 -15.18 -8.07 8.91
N SER A 190 -16.23 -8.16 9.75
CA SER A 190 -17.60 -8.51 9.37
C SER A 190 -18.16 -7.53 8.35
N ASP A 191 -17.94 -6.23 8.57
CA ASP A 191 -18.52 -5.13 7.80
C ASP A 191 -17.71 -4.75 6.53
N ILE A 192 -16.59 -5.43 6.26
CA ILE A 192 -15.72 -5.09 5.14
C ILE A 192 -16.11 -5.92 3.92
N ALA A 193 -16.40 -5.22 2.82
CA ALA A 193 -16.56 -5.82 1.50
C ALA A 193 -15.22 -6.32 0.96
N ILE A 194 -14.90 -7.58 1.28
CA ILE A 194 -13.73 -8.31 0.76
C ILE A 194 -14.16 -9.70 0.32
N ALA A 195 -13.45 -10.27 -0.67
CA ALA A 195 -13.73 -11.62 -1.14
C ALA A 195 -13.61 -12.64 0.01
N ALA A 196 -14.37 -13.74 -0.03
CA ALA A 196 -14.36 -14.74 1.05
C ALA A 196 -12.94 -15.28 1.37
N SER A 197 -12.12 -15.47 0.32
CA SER A 197 -10.72 -15.87 0.43
C SER A 197 -9.84 -14.82 1.13
N GLU A 198 -10.00 -13.54 0.78
CA GLU A 198 -9.32 -12.42 1.45
C GLU A 198 -9.75 -12.31 2.91
N ARG A 199 -11.05 -12.51 3.19
CA ARG A 199 -11.60 -12.48 4.55
C ARG A 199 -10.97 -13.56 5.42
N GLN A 200 -10.80 -14.77 4.89
CA GLN A 200 -10.14 -15.84 5.61
C GLN A 200 -8.67 -15.51 5.89
N LEU A 201 -7.95 -14.96 4.90
CA LEU A 201 -6.55 -14.55 5.06
C LEU A 201 -6.40 -13.47 6.16
N VAL A 202 -7.24 -12.44 6.12
CA VAL A 202 -7.23 -11.36 7.10
C VAL A 202 -7.60 -11.89 8.49
N ARG A 203 -8.66 -12.70 8.62
CA ARG A 203 -9.04 -13.33 9.91
C ARG A 203 -7.93 -14.18 10.49
N HIS A 204 -7.30 -15.02 9.68
CA HIS A 204 -6.20 -15.88 10.13
C HIS A 204 -5.01 -15.03 10.59
N SER A 205 -4.60 -14.02 9.82
CA SER A 205 -3.49 -13.15 10.22
C SER A 205 -3.82 -12.27 11.43
N LEU A 206 -5.07 -11.81 11.59
CA LEU A 206 -5.51 -11.09 12.79
C LEU A 206 -5.60 -12.01 14.02
N GLY A 207 -5.93 -13.30 13.84
CA GLY A 207 -5.95 -14.31 14.90
C GLY A 207 -4.56 -14.78 15.34
N ASP A 208 -3.61 -14.87 14.40
CA ASP A 208 -2.18 -15.10 14.66
C ASP A 208 -1.54 -13.90 15.38
N VAL A 209 -2.05 -12.68 15.12
CA VAL A 209 -1.82 -11.51 15.97
C VAL A 209 -2.68 -11.69 17.21
N GLY A 210 -2.38 -12.72 18.01
CA GLY A 210 -3.04 -12.97 19.29
C GLY A 210 -3.23 -11.65 20.00
N THR A 211 -4.46 -11.39 20.46
CA THR A 211 -4.87 -10.13 21.11
C THR A 211 -3.67 -9.57 21.85
N PRO A 212 -3.15 -8.38 21.50
CA PRO A 212 -2.17 -7.77 22.35
C PRO A 212 -2.89 -7.48 23.66
N ASN A 213 -2.80 -8.41 24.61
CA ASN A 213 -2.55 -7.99 25.96
C ASN A 213 -1.40 -6.97 25.81
N PRO A 214 -1.52 -5.74 26.31
CA PRO A 214 -0.42 -4.78 26.32
C PRO A 214 0.71 -5.29 27.24
N LYS A 215 1.19 -6.51 27.02
CA LYS A 215 2.52 -6.96 27.36
C LYS A 215 3.44 -6.08 26.52
N ARG A 216 3.74 -4.92 27.11
CA ARG A 216 5.04 -4.27 27.15
C ARG A 216 5.99 -5.05 26.25
N ARG A 217 6.30 -4.48 25.07
CA ARG A 217 7.33 -4.96 24.14
C ARG A 217 8.40 -5.65 24.98
N THR A 218 8.57 -6.97 24.84
CA THR A 218 9.47 -7.69 25.76
C THR A 218 10.80 -6.95 25.73
N PRO A 219 11.44 -6.66 26.88
CA PRO A 219 12.68 -5.88 26.91
C PRO A 219 13.77 -6.41 25.97
N ASN A 220 13.63 -7.67 25.54
CA ASN A 220 14.53 -8.41 24.66
C ASN A 220 13.99 -8.66 23.23
N ALA A 221 12.90 -8.02 22.78
CA ALA A 221 12.49 -8.13 21.38
C ALA A 221 13.57 -7.51 20.48
N PRO A 222 14.11 -8.22 19.47
CA PRO A 222 15.16 -7.70 18.62
C PRO A 222 14.71 -6.41 17.91
N LEU A 223 15.62 -5.43 17.85
CA LEU A 223 15.36 -4.17 17.17
C LEU A 223 15.12 -4.42 15.67
N SER A 224 14.18 -3.67 15.08
CA SER A 224 14.05 -3.66 13.62
C SER A 224 15.29 -3.06 12.98
N HIS A 225 15.54 -3.38 11.71
CA HIS A 225 16.68 -2.85 10.95
C HIS A 225 16.70 -1.32 10.96
N GLY A 226 15.54 -0.68 10.79
CA GLY A 226 15.39 0.77 10.86
C GLY A 226 15.71 1.35 12.25
N GLN A 227 15.38 0.65 13.35
CA GLN A 227 15.75 1.07 14.70
C GLN A 227 17.24 0.96 14.96
N ILE A 228 17.88 -0.11 14.48
CA ILE A 228 19.34 -0.28 14.57
C ILE A 228 20.03 0.87 13.84
N VAL A 229 19.59 1.18 12.62
CA VAL A 229 20.14 2.26 11.79
C VAL A 229 19.87 3.63 12.41
N ALA A 230 18.68 3.87 12.94
CA ALA A 230 18.35 5.14 13.61
C ALA A 230 19.28 5.42 14.79
N THR A 231 19.50 4.42 15.66
CA THR A 231 20.43 4.54 16.79
C THR A 231 21.87 4.73 16.33
N LYS A 232 22.30 3.98 15.29
CA LYS A 232 23.70 3.99 14.83
C LYS A 232 24.08 5.25 14.04
N PHE A 233 23.15 5.78 13.24
CA PHE A 233 23.44 6.83 12.26
C PHE A 233 22.68 8.14 12.50
N GLY A 234 21.78 8.20 13.50
CA GLY A 234 21.03 9.42 13.84
C GLY A 234 19.95 9.78 12.82
N VAL A 235 19.51 8.81 12.01
CA VAL A 235 18.46 9.01 11.00
C VAL A 235 17.09 8.63 11.54
N THR A 236 16.03 9.22 11.01
CA THR A 236 14.66 9.00 11.47
C THR A 236 13.94 7.86 10.74
N GLY A 237 14.33 7.60 9.48
CA GLY A 237 13.80 6.54 8.62
C GLY A 237 12.31 6.68 8.30
N ALA A 238 11.64 5.59 7.96
CA ALA A 238 10.22 5.57 7.55
C ALA A 238 9.26 6.17 8.60
N ARG A 239 9.60 6.10 9.89
CA ARG A 239 8.82 6.76 10.95
C ARG A 239 8.97 8.29 10.87
N GLY A 240 10.17 8.79 10.63
CA GLY A 240 10.43 10.20 10.42
C GLY A 240 9.70 10.74 9.21
N GLU A 241 9.75 10.03 8.09
CA GLU A 241 8.97 10.36 6.90
C GLU A 241 7.50 10.52 7.24
N ALA A 242 6.89 9.54 7.89
CA ALA A 242 5.48 9.62 8.26
C ALA A 242 5.17 10.79 9.21
N ILE A 243 5.93 10.97 10.29
CA ILE A 243 5.71 12.07 11.26
C ILE A 243 5.84 13.44 10.60
N ASN A 244 6.72 13.60 9.62
CA ASN A 244 6.93 14.86 8.91
C ASN A 244 5.99 15.03 7.70
N GLY A 245 5.04 14.12 7.47
CA GLY A 245 4.08 14.23 6.37
C GLY A 245 4.69 13.85 5.01
N PHE A 246 5.57 12.85 5.01
CA PHE A 246 6.20 12.25 3.83
C PHE A 246 6.84 13.28 2.88
N PRO A 247 7.80 14.09 3.34
CA PRO A 247 8.42 15.12 2.52
C PRO A 247 9.04 14.54 1.23
N ASP A 248 9.61 13.32 1.25
CA ASP A 248 10.18 12.72 0.03
C ASP A 248 9.11 12.33 -1.01
N ILE A 249 7.88 12.08 -0.57
CA ILE A 249 6.75 11.89 -1.48
C ILE A 249 6.23 13.24 -1.98
N ILE A 250 5.98 14.17 -1.07
CA ILE A 250 5.27 15.43 -1.35
C ILE A 250 6.14 16.45 -2.10
N GLU A 251 7.39 16.59 -1.70
CA GLU A 251 8.28 17.65 -2.19
C GLU A 251 9.20 17.17 -3.32
N VAL A 252 9.36 15.85 -3.48
CA VAL A 252 10.30 15.27 -4.45
C VAL A 252 9.60 14.33 -5.43
N GLY A 253 9.05 13.21 -4.96
CA GLY A 253 8.46 12.18 -5.82
C GLY A 253 7.33 12.71 -6.70
N LEU A 254 6.30 13.30 -6.08
CA LEU A 254 5.13 13.81 -6.80
C LEU A 254 5.46 14.95 -7.77
N PRO A 255 6.24 15.99 -7.39
CA PRO A 255 6.62 17.06 -8.30
C PRO A 255 7.38 16.54 -9.53
N VAL A 256 8.36 15.64 -9.34
CA VAL A 256 9.13 15.08 -10.48
C VAL A 256 8.24 14.25 -11.38
N LEU A 257 7.42 13.35 -10.83
CA LEU A 257 6.51 12.51 -11.60
C LEU A 257 5.57 13.37 -12.47
N ARG A 258 4.94 14.39 -11.87
CA ARG A 258 4.00 15.28 -12.56
C ARG A 258 4.68 16.17 -13.59
N ALA A 259 5.86 16.71 -13.27
CA ALA A 259 6.63 17.53 -14.21
C ALA A 259 7.03 16.73 -15.46
N ARG A 260 7.48 15.48 -15.28
CA ARG A 260 7.83 14.61 -16.41
C ARG A 260 6.63 14.26 -17.28
N ARG A 261 5.48 13.95 -16.68
CA ARG A 261 4.24 13.74 -17.43
C ARG A 261 3.77 14.99 -18.18
N SER A 262 3.87 16.16 -17.55
CA SER A 262 3.53 17.45 -18.18
C SER A 262 4.44 17.76 -19.38
N ALA A 263 5.67 17.25 -19.34
CA ALA A 263 6.62 17.29 -20.46
C ALA A 263 6.43 16.13 -21.46
N ASN A 264 5.32 15.37 -21.39
CA ASN A 264 5.01 14.21 -22.23
C ASN A 264 6.06 13.09 -22.19
N ALA A 265 6.79 12.95 -21.08
CA ALA A 265 7.72 11.83 -20.91
C ALA A 265 6.93 10.50 -20.83
N PRO A 266 7.45 9.41 -21.42
CA PRO A 266 6.85 8.09 -21.25
C PRO A 266 6.72 7.72 -19.78
N GLU A 267 5.62 7.06 -19.41
CA GLU A 267 5.31 6.75 -18.01
C GLU A 267 6.44 6.02 -17.26
N PRO A 268 7.12 5.01 -17.82
CA PRO A 268 8.27 4.39 -17.14
C PRO A 268 9.41 5.39 -16.86
N VAL A 269 9.64 6.37 -17.75
CA VAL A 269 10.65 7.41 -17.54
C VAL A 269 10.25 8.34 -16.41
N ALA A 270 8.99 8.78 -16.37
CA ALA A 270 8.49 9.65 -15.31
C ALA A 270 8.61 8.99 -13.92
N ARG A 271 8.30 7.69 -13.82
CA ARG A 271 8.43 6.91 -12.59
C ARG A 271 9.89 6.66 -12.20
N LEU A 272 10.76 6.36 -13.18
CA LEU A 272 12.20 6.19 -12.93
C LEU A 272 12.84 7.49 -12.43
N ASP A 273 12.50 8.62 -13.02
CA ASP A 273 13.00 9.92 -12.59
C ASP A 273 12.51 10.28 -11.18
N ALA A 274 11.27 9.95 -10.84
CA ALA A 274 10.76 10.10 -9.47
C ALA A 274 11.54 9.21 -8.48
N LEU A 275 11.82 7.95 -8.83
CA LEU A 275 12.61 7.04 -8.01
C LEU A 275 14.02 7.57 -7.77
N VAL A 276 14.74 7.98 -8.82
CA VAL A 276 16.11 8.50 -8.66
C VAL A 276 16.12 9.85 -7.93
N ALA A 277 15.08 10.67 -8.08
CA ALA A 277 14.94 11.89 -7.30
C ALA A 277 14.83 11.59 -5.80
N ILE A 278 13.97 10.64 -5.41
CA ILE A 278 13.86 10.17 -4.02
C ILE A 278 15.21 9.62 -3.54
N MET A 279 15.84 8.72 -4.31
CA MET A 279 17.14 8.12 -3.95
C MET A 279 18.25 9.16 -3.77
N SER A 280 18.20 10.29 -4.49
CA SER A 280 19.21 11.35 -4.37
C SER A 280 19.14 12.10 -3.04
N ARG A 281 17.98 12.09 -2.37
CA ARG A 281 17.72 12.88 -1.15
C ARG A 281 17.55 12.02 0.11
N LEU A 282 16.82 10.91 0.01
CA LEU A 282 16.44 10.08 1.14
C LEU A 282 17.66 9.45 1.83
N ASP A 283 17.69 9.50 3.17
CA ASP A 283 18.64 8.73 3.97
C ASP A 283 18.12 7.29 4.14
N ASP A 284 18.22 6.52 3.05
CA ASP A 284 17.62 5.19 2.93
C ASP A 284 18.20 4.20 3.96
N THR A 285 17.34 3.79 4.89
CA THR A 285 17.74 2.90 5.98
C THR A 285 18.10 1.48 5.51
N CYS A 286 17.62 1.03 4.34
CA CYS A 286 18.02 -0.26 3.77
C CYS A 286 19.47 -0.23 3.31
N LEU A 287 19.91 0.87 2.68
CA LEU A 287 21.32 1.08 2.30
C LEU A 287 22.21 1.19 3.53
N LEU A 288 21.81 2.01 4.51
CA LEU A 288 22.56 2.19 5.76
C LEU A 288 22.71 0.89 6.55
N TYR A 289 21.67 0.05 6.56
CA TYR A 289 21.72 -1.24 7.25
C TYR A 289 22.71 -2.21 6.58
N ARG A 290 22.66 -2.34 5.25
CA ARG A 290 23.44 -3.36 4.51
C ARG A 290 24.87 -2.92 4.19
N GLY A 291 25.08 -1.67 3.80
CA GLY A 291 26.38 -1.16 3.36
C GLY A 291 26.82 0.15 4.01
N GLY A 292 26.09 0.63 5.03
CA GLY A 292 26.47 1.82 5.79
C GLY A 292 26.47 3.12 4.98
N LYS A 293 27.22 4.12 5.47
CA LYS A 293 27.28 5.46 4.86
C LYS A 293 27.87 5.45 3.45
N LEU A 294 28.79 4.54 3.16
CA LEU A 294 29.40 4.42 1.83
C LEU A 294 28.35 4.02 0.78
N ALA A 295 27.55 3.00 1.08
CA ALA A 295 26.45 2.60 0.20
C ALA A 295 25.41 3.70 0.02
N LEU A 296 25.05 4.40 1.10
CA LEU A 296 24.12 5.52 1.02
C LEU A 296 24.66 6.65 0.12
N GLN A 297 25.94 7.04 0.30
CA GLN A 297 26.57 8.08 -0.51
C GLN A 297 26.66 7.68 -1.98
N ALA A 298 27.04 6.43 -2.27
CA ALA A 298 27.09 5.90 -3.63
C ALA A 298 25.72 6.01 -4.32
N ALA A 299 24.65 5.60 -3.63
CA ALA A 299 23.29 5.72 -4.17
C ALA A 299 22.88 7.17 -4.42
N LYS A 300 23.09 8.07 -3.45
CA LYS A 300 22.71 9.48 -3.57
C LYS A 300 23.47 10.18 -4.71
N GLN A 301 24.78 9.94 -4.80
CA GLN A 301 25.64 10.53 -5.84
C GLN A 301 25.31 9.98 -7.23
N GLY A 302 25.16 8.66 -7.37
CA GLY A 302 24.81 8.06 -8.65
C GLY A 302 23.41 8.49 -9.12
N ALA A 303 22.45 8.60 -8.22
CA ALA A 303 21.11 9.10 -8.53
C ALA A 303 21.13 10.59 -8.94
N ALA A 304 21.89 11.42 -8.24
CA ALA A 304 22.11 12.81 -8.61
C ALA A 304 22.78 12.94 -10.00
N ALA A 305 23.72 12.06 -10.33
CA ALA A 305 24.35 12.04 -11.65
C ALA A 305 23.36 11.70 -12.78
N VAL A 306 22.40 10.80 -12.55
CA VAL A 306 21.31 10.53 -13.50
C VAL A 306 20.50 11.78 -13.79
N LEU A 307 20.11 12.51 -12.73
CA LEU A 307 19.32 13.74 -12.85
C LEU A 307 20.11 14.85 -13.55
N ALA A 308 21.38 15.06 -13.17
CA ALA A 308 22.26 16.04 -13.79
C ALA A 308 22.52 15.75 -15.28
N ALA A 309 22.49 14.48 -15.67
CA ALA A 309 22.61 14.05 -17.06
C ALA A 309 21.29 14.14 -17.87
N GLY A 310 20.24 14.74 -17.30
CA GLY A 310 18.95 14.99 -17.96
C GLY A 310 17.84 14.01 -17.59
N GLY A 311 18.08 13.05 -16.70
CA GLY A 311 17.14 12.02 -16.28
C GLY A 311 17.25 10.72 -17.08
N ALA A 312 16.65 9.65 -16.55
CA ALA A 312 16.75 8.27 -17.02
C ALA A 312 16.27 8.04 -18.47
N GLY A 313 15.43 8.95 -18.98
CA GLY A 313 14.93 8.91 -20.37
C GLY A 313 15.97 9.34 -21.41
N THR A 314 17.00 10.08 -21.02
CA THR A 314 18.03 10.59 -21.93
C THR A 314 19.15 9.57 -22.12
N PRO A 315 19.89 9.57 -23.26
CA PRO A 315 21.03 8.66 -23.44
C PRO A 315 22.13 8.84 -22.36
N PRO A 316 22.55 10.07 -22.00
CA PRO A 316 23.51 10.27 -20.91
C PRO A 316 22.97 9.82 -19.56
N GLY A 317 21.73 10.17 -19.21
CA GLY A 317 21.12 9.77 -17.94
C GLY A 317 20.91 8.26 -17.83
N ARG A 318 20.55 7.57 -18.93
CA ARG A 318 20.48 6.10 -18.96
C ARG A 318 21.84 5.46 -18.71
N LYS A 319 22.92 6.02 -19.26
CA LYS A 319 24.28 5.53 -18.98
C LYS A 319 24.62 5.68 -17.49
N CYS A 320 24.29 6.83 -16.89
CA CYS A 320 24.46 7.04 -15.44
C CYS A 320 23.60 6.06 -14.62
N LEU A 321 22.38 5.76 -15.06
CA LEU A 321 21.48 4.85 -14.35
C LEU A 321 22.02 3.43 -14.31
N LEU A 322 22.55 2.96 -15.44
CA LEU A 322 23.21 1.65 -15.54
C LEU A 322 24.51 1.60 -14.72
N ALA A 323 25.24 2.71 -14.62
CA ALA A 323 26.42 2.81 -13.78
C ALA A 323 26.06 2.74 -12.28
N LEU A 324 25.01 3.46 -11.86
CA LEU A 324 24.44 3.38 -10.52
C LEU A 324 23.98 1.95 -10.20
N ASP A 325 23.23 1.32 -11.10
CA ASP A 325 22.77 -0.06 -10.94
C ASP A 325 23.94 -1.02 -10.72
N ARG A 326 24.98 -0.97 -11.57
CA ARG A 326 26.19 -1.77 -11.40
C ARG A 326 26.86 -1.54 -10.05
N GLN A 327 27.00 -0.28 -9.63
CA GLN A 327 27.64 0.07 -8.36
C GLN A 327 26.87 -0.49 -7.16
N LEU A 328 25.54 -0.42 -7.16
CA LEU A 328 24.72 -0.99 -6.08
C LEU A 328 24.78 -2.52 -6.06
N LEU A 329 24.83 -3.16 -7.23
CA LEU A 329 25.02 -4.60 -7.35
C LEU A 329 26.38 -5.06 -6.81
N GLU A 330 27.47 -4.36 -7.16
CA GLU A 330 28.82 -4.64 -6.65
C GLU A 330 28.92 -4.47 -5.14
N LEU A 331 28.19 -3.51 -4.57
CA LEU A 331 28.10 -3.28 -3.13
C LEU A 331 27.15 -4.27 -2.41
N GLY A 332 26.34 -5.04 -3.14
CA GLY A 332 25.35 -5.95 -2.56
C GLY A 332 24.24 -5.24 -1.76
N VAL A 333 23.89 -4.01 -2.15
CA VAL A 333 22.90 -3.18 -1.45
C VAL A 333 21.72 -2.79 -2.34
N SER A 334 20.55 -2.61 -1.74
CA SER A 334 19.37 -2.13 -2.47
C SER A 334 18.65 -0.99 -1.73
N PRO A 335 18.21 0.05 -2.46
CA PRO A 335 17.51 1.22 -1.92
C PRO A 335 16.02 0.95 -1.67
N GLY A 336 15.75 -0.01 -0.76
CA GLY A 336 14.38 -0.45 -0.46
C GLY A 336 13.48 0.65 0.13
N GLY A 337 14.03 1.55 0.94
CA GLY A 337 13.24 2.68 1.47
C GLY A 337 12.79 3.63 0.35
N SER A 338 13.65 3.85 -0.64
CA SER A 338 13.35 4.68 -1.81
C SER A 338 12.25 4.04 -2.68
N ALA A 339 12.28 2.72 -2.84
CA ALA A 339 11.23 1.93 -3.49
C ALA A 339 9.87 2.06 -2.76
N ASP A 340 9.86 1.91 -1.43
CA ASP A 340 8.64 2.08 -0.63
C ASP A 340 8.01 3.47 -0.80
N LEU A 341 8.83 4.53 -0.86
CA LEU A 341 8.36 5.90 -1.09
C LEU A 341 7.95 6.16 -2.55
N LEU A 342 8.55 5.46 -3.52
CA LEU A 342 8.04 5.47 -4.89
C LEU A 342 6.63 4.86 -4.94
N ALA A 343 6.39 3.73 -4.29
CA ALA A 343 5.04 3.17 -4.19
C ALA A 343 4.06 4.17 -3.55
N GLY A 344 4.47 4.86 -2.47
CA GLY A 344 3.68 5.93 -1.85
C GLY A 344 3.38 7.11 -2.80
N THR A 345 4.37 7.50 -3.61
CA THR A 345 4.22 8.53 -4.64
C THR A 345 3.20 8.13 -5.70
N LEU A 346 3.32 6.92 -6.24
CA LEU A 346 2.38 6.40 -7.24
C LEU A 346 0.97 6.24 -6.67
N PHE A 347 0.86 5.85 -5.40
CA PHE A 347 -0.41 5.72 -4.71
C PHE A 347 -1.12 7.06 -4.57
N LEU A 348 -0.49 8.10 -4.01
CA LEU A 348 -1.12 9.40 -3.84
C LEU A 348 -1.52 10.05 -5.17
N ASP A 349 -0.66 9.94 -6.18
CA ASP A 349 -0.98 10.38 -7.52
C ASP A 349 -2.21 9.66 -8.10
N ALA A 350 -2.32 8.35 -7.90
CA ALA A 350 -3.45 7.58 -8.38
C ALA A 350 -4.74 7.90 -7.62
N VAL A 351 -4.67 8.17 -6.30
CA VAL A 351 -5.81 8.62 -5.50
C VAL A 351 -6.38 9.93 -6.03
N GLU A 352 -5.55 10.94 -6.25
CA GLU A 352 -6.00 12.23 -6.79
C GLU A 352 -6.59 12.10 -8.20
N ARG A 353 -5.95 11.32 -9.08
CA ARG A 353 -6.48 11.09 -10.43
C ARG A 353 -7.81 10.34 -10.41
N HIS A 354 -7.96 9.35 -9.53
CA HIS A 354 -9.21 8.62 -9.37
C HIS A 354 -10.34 9.56 -8.90
N GLN A 355 -10.05 10.44 -7.94
CA GLN A 355 -11.00 11.46 -7.46
C GLN A 355 -11.40 12.44 -8.58
N ASN A 356 -10.44 12.93 -9.36
CA ASN A 356 -10.71 13.84 -10.48
C ASN A 356 -11.56 13.20 -11.59
N SER A 357 -11.37 11.89 -11.83
CA SER A 357 -12.20 11.15 -12.79
C SER A 357 -13.64 11.00 -12.31
N LEU A 358 -13.88 10.89 -11.00
CA LEU A 358 -15.24 10.79 -10.45
C LEU A 358 -15.96 12.14 -10.51
N THR A 359 -15.24 13.24 -10.31
CA THR A 359 -15.82 14.60 -10.40
C THR A 359 -16.14 15.01 -11.84
N SER A 360 -15.34 14.60 -12.83
CA SER A 360 -15.59 14.93 -14.23
C SER A 360 -16.82 14.19 -14.81
N VAL A 361 -16.99 12.90 -14.48
CA VAL A 361 -18.14 12.10 -14.96
C VAL A 361 -19.48 12.62 -14.42
N GLY A 362 -19.49 13.15 -13.19
CA GLY A 362 -20.68 13.78 -12.61
C GLY A 362 -21.07 15.13 -13.21
N ALA A 363 -20.16 15.80 -13.91
CA ALA A 363 -20.41 17.10 -14.56
C ALA A 363 -20.97 16.97 -15.98
N GLU A 364 -20.68 15.87 -16.69
CA GLU A 364 -21.22 15.60 -18.04
C GLU A 364 -22.62 14.97 -18.04
N SER A 365 -23.12 14.57 -16.86
CA SER A 365 -24.41 13.90 -16.68
C SER A 365 -25.49 14.79 -16.05
N LEU A 366 -25.25 16.10 -16.01
CA LEU A 366 -26.18 17.18 -15.64
C LEU A 366 -26.38 18.11 -16.84
#